data_AF-A0A9E3Y6B8-F1
#
_entry.id   AF-A0A9E3Y6B8-F1
#
_cell.length_a   1.000
_cell.length_b   1.000
_cell.length_c   1.000
_cell.angle_alpha   90.00
_cell.angle_beta   90.00
_cell.angle_gamma   90.00
#
_symmetry.space_group_name_H-M   'P 1'
#
loop_
_entity.id
_entity.type
_entity.pdbx_description
1 polymer ?
#
loop_
_entity_poly.entity_id
_entity_poly.type
_entity_poly.pdbx_seq_one_letter_code
_entity_poly.pdbx_strand_id
1 'polypeptide(L)'
;MGLDGSRVDYAPDLDGDADPGEVVWAWVPFEEDPTQGKDRPVLVIGYRDQLLVAVQLTSKSHDGRTDADDWIEVGRGAWDSRGRVSYVDTSRLLTFIPSEIRREGAALAEDRFARVVARVAAVHGWS
;
A
#
# COMPACT_ATOMS: atom_id res chain seq x y z
N MET A 1 -11.26 -11.23 -7.38
CA MET A 1 -10.82 -11.04 -8.79
C MET A 1 -9.36 -11.45 -8.83
N GLY A 2 -9.01 -12.50 -9.58
CA GLY A 2 -7.66 -13.06 -9.60
C GLY A 2 -6.87 -12.47 -10.77
N LEU A 3 -5.70 -11.93 -10.47
CA LEU A 3 -4.76 -11.29 -11.40
C LEU A 3 -3.57 -12.23 -11.63
N ASP A 4 -2.70 -11.96 -12.59
CA ASP A 4 -1.43 -12.68 -12.88
C ASP A 4 -0.66 -13.17 -11.62
N GLY A 5 -1.05 -14.31 -11.06
CA GLY A 5 -0.58 -14.86 -9.78
C GLY A 5 -0.95 -14.07 -8.51
N SER A 6 -1.59 -12.90 -8.60
CA SER A 6 -1.94 -12.05 -7.45
C SER A 6 -3.42 -12.15 -7.07
N ARG A 7 -3.71 -12.43 -5.79
CA ARG A 7 -5.04 -12.36 -5.19
C ARG A 7 -5.20 -11.03 -4.45
N VAL A 8 -6.10 -10.17 -4.93
CA VAL A 8 -6.56 -9.00 -4.18
C VAL A 8 -7.71 -9.42 -3.27
N ASP A 9 -7.64 -9.02 -2.00
CA ASP A 9 -8.65 -9.30 -0.98
C ASP A 9 -8.85 -8.06 -0.11
N TYR A 10 -9.97 -7.99 0.61
CA TYR A 10 -10.13 -7.07 1.74
C TYR A 10 -10.52 -7.91 2.95
N ALA A 11 -9.58 -8.09 3.87
CA ALA A 11 -9.75 -8.90 5.06
C ALA A 11 -8.83 -8.40 6.19
N PRO A 12 -8.91 -7.12 6.60
CA PRO A 12 -8.07 -6.63 7.67
C PRO A 12 -8.44 -7.32 8.98
N ASP A 13 -7.49 -8.02 9.60
CA ASP A 13 -7.60 -8.56 10.94
C ASP A 13 -6.42 -8.07 11.78
N LEU A 14 -6.72 -7.42 12.91
CA LEU A 14 -5.70 -6.89 13.81
C LEU A 14 -5.17 -8.01 14.72
N ASP A 15 -4.81 -9.15 14.14
CA ASP A 15 -4.30 -10.33 14.85
C ASP A 15 -2.77 -10.32 15.04
N GLY A 16 -2.11 -9.37 14.37
CA GLY A 16 -0.68 -9.14 14.42
C GLY A 16 0.08 -9.65 13.18
N ASP A 17 -0.59 -10.30 12.24
CA ASP A 17 -0.10 -10.51 10.89
C ASP A 17 -0.59 -9.38 9.96
N ALA A 18 0.03 -9.22 8.80
CA ALA A 18 -0.27 -8.11 7.90
C ALA A 18 -1.26 -8.57 6.84
N ASP A 19 -2.44 -7.97 6.85
CA ASP A 19 -3.54 -8.41 5.99
C ASP A 19 -3.99 -7.38 4.95
N PRO A 20 -4.59 -7.81 3.83
CA PRO A 20 -5.14 -6.92 2.83
C PRO A 20 -6.19 -5.97 3.42
N GLY A 21 -5.95 -4.67 3.27
CA GLY A 21 -6.73 -3.61 3.91
C GLY A 21 -5.99 -2.91 5.03
N GLU A 22 -4.86 -3.44 5.50
CA GLU A 22 -4.06 -2.82 6.55
C GLU A 22 -2.92 -1.95 6.02
N VAL A 23 -2.71 -0.82 6.69
CA VAL A 23 -1.51 -0.01 6.55
C VAL A 23 -0.50 -0.45 7.59
N VAL A 24 0.61 -1.02 7.15
CA VAL A 24 1.70 -1.56 7.99
C VAL A 24 3.01 -0.85 7.70
N TRP A 25 3.99 -0.95 8.60
CA TRP A 25 5.32 -0.37 8.37
C TRP A 25 6.27 -1.41 7.76
N ALA A 26 6.99 -1.04 6.72
CA ALA A 26 7.97 -1.90 6.07
C ALA A 26 9.19 -1.10 5.61
N TRP A 27 10.32 -1.79 5.45
CA TRP A 27 11.48 -1.20 4.79
C TRP A 27 11.22 -1.12 3.29
N VAL A 28 11.19 0.09 2.73
CA VAL A 28 10.90 0.32 1.31
C VAL A 28 12.17 0.84 0.62
N PRO A 29 12.66 0.15 -0.44
CA PRO A 29 13.81 0.61 -1.20
C PRO A 29 13.51 1.91 -1.95
N PHE A 30 14.54 2.74 -2.15
CA PHE A 30 14.45 3.87 -3.09
C PHE A 30 14.37 3.36 -4.53
N GLU A 31 13.79 4.16 -5.43
CA GLU A 31 13.64 3.75 -6.84
C GLU A 31 14.95 3.88 -7.60
N GLU A 32 15.73 4.88 -7.25
CA GLU A 32 17.01 5.18 -7.88
C GLU A 32 18.13 4.24 -7.42
N ASP A 33 18.02 3.68 -6.21
CA ASP A 33 18.99 2.75 -5.63
C ASP A 33 18.31 1.76 -4.68
N PRO A 34 18.11 0.49 -5.10
CA PRO A 34 17.45 -0.51 -4.28
C PRO A 34 18.30 -1.04 -3.11
N THR A 35 19.58 -0.68 -3.04
CA THR A 35 20.42 -0.99 -1.86
C THR A 35 20.19 -0.04 -0.70
N GLN A 36 19.53 1.09 -0.97
CA GLN A 36 19.12 2.08 0.01
C GLN A 36 17.60 2.08 0.16
N GLY A 37 17.15 2.44 1.35
CA GLY A 37 15.72 2.47 1.64
C GLY A 37 15.46 3.04 3.02
N LYS A 38 14.18 3.09 3.38
CA LYS A 38 13.76 3.53 4.71
C LYS A 38 12.44 2.91 5.09
N ASP A 39 12.16 2.92 6.38
CA ASP A 39 10.85 2.53 6.88
C ASP A 39 9.76 3.50 6.38
N ARG A 40 8.70 2.92 5.82
CA ARG A 40 7.52 3.64 5.34
C ARG A 40 6.25 2.86 5.65
N PRO A 41 5.12 3.56 5.84
CA PRO A 41 3.82 2.93 5.80
C PRO A 41 3.55 2.41 4.38
N VAL A 42 3.02 1.21 4.26
CA VAL A 42 2.55 0.56 3.03
C VAL A 42 1.15 0.01 3.27
N LEU A 43 0.26 0.10 2.28
CA LEU A 43 -1.05 -0.55 2.31
C LEU A 43 -0.93 -1.91 1.65
N VAL A 44 -1.20 -2.97 2.40
CA VAL A 44 -1.31 -4.32 1.85
C VAL A 44 -2.61 -4.41 1.04
N ILE A 45 -2.51 -4.82 -0.22
CA ILE A 45 -3.64 -4.93 -1.13
C ILE A 45 -3.97 -6.37 -1.51
N GLY A 46 -3.14 -7.33 -1.13
CA GLY A 46 -3.33 -8.72 -1.50
C GLY A 46 -2.07 -9.55 -1.33
N TYR A 47 -2.08 -10.70 -2.00
CA TYR A 47 -0.98 -11.66 -2.01
C TYR A 47 -0.58 -12.01 -3.43
N ARG A 48 0.69 -12.39 -3.63
CA ARG A 48 1.19 -13.08 -4.82
C ARG A 48 1.99 -14.28 -4.33
N ASP A 49 1.49 -15.47 -4.62
CA ASP A 49 1.97 -16.72 -4.00
C ASP A 49 1.97 -16.62 -2.46
N GLN A 50 3.16 -16.60 -1.84
CA GLN A 50 3.35 -16.46 -0.39
C GLN A 50 3.78 -15.05 0.03
N LEU A 51 3.89 -14.13 -0.92
CA LEU A 51 4.33 -12.76 -0.68
C LEU A 51 3.13 -11.83 -0.53
N LEU A 52 3.26 -10.86 0.35
CA LEU A 52 2.32 -9.74 0.45
C LEU A 52 2.57 -8.80 -0.72
N VAL A 53 1.49 -8.29 -1.33
CA VAL A 53 1.54 -7.21 -2.32
C VAL A 53 1.05 -5.95 -1.65
N ALA A 54 1.83 -4.88 -1.74
CA ALA A 54 1.50 -3.61 -1.11
C ALA A 54 1.91 -2.41 -1.97
N VAL A 55 1.37 -1.25 -1.59
CA VAL A 55 1.62 0.05 -2.23
C VAL A 55 2.08 1.06 -1.18
N GLN A 56 3.04 1.91 -1.53
CA GLN A 56 3.65 2.81 -0.55
C GLN A 56 2.76 4.01 -0.21
N LEU A 57 2.80 4.44 1.06
CA LEU A 57 2.16 5.67 1.52
C LEU A 57 3.16 6.80 1.73
N THR A 58 2.64 8.02 1.60
CA THR A 58 3.36 9.26 1.93
C THR A 58 2.38 10.34 2.38
N SER A 59 2.82 11.22 3.27
CA SER A 59 2.04 12.39 3.69
C SER A 59 2.38 13.65 2.86
N LYS A 60 3.19 13.51 1.81
CA LYS A 60 3.53 14.63 0.91
C LYS A 60 2.39 14.82 -0.08
N SER A 61 1.93 16.05 -0.27
CA SER A 61 1.02 16.37 -1.37
C SER A 61 1.73 16.16 -2.71
N HIS A 62 0.98 15.69 -3.70
CA HIS A 62 1.42 15.48 -5.07
C HIS A 62 0.70 16.42 -6.06
N ASP A 63 0.03 17.46 -5.53
CA ASP A 63 -0.67 18.45 -6.35
C ASP A 63 0.30 19.17 -7.29
N GLY A 64 -0.09 19.30 -8.56
CA GLY A 64 0.70 19.99 -9.58
C GLY A 64 1.91 19.20 -10.11
N ARG A 65 2.03 17.91 -9.77
CA ARG A 65 3.02 17.01 -10.39
C ARG A 65 2.45 16.31 -11.62
N THR A 66 3.33 15.90 -12.53
CA THR A 66 2.95 15.18 -13.77
C THR A 66 2.41 13.78 -13.49
N ASP A 67 2.84 13.16 -12.38
CA ASP A 67 2.41 11.83 -11.92
C ASP A 67 1.22 11.89 -10.94
N ALA A 68 0.55 13.04 -10.80
CA ALA A 68 -0.49 13.24 -9.79
C ALA A 68 -1.63 12.20 -9.84
N ASP A 69 -1.99 11.72 -11.05
CA ASP A 69 -3.06 10.73 -11.23
C ASP A 69 -2.71 9.34 -10.64
N ASP A 70 -1.44 9.08 -10.39
CA ASP A 70 -0.98 7.82 -9.80
C ASP A 70 -1.04 7.84 -8.27
N TRP A 71 -1.26 9.01 -7.67
CA TRP A 71 -1.37 9.20 -6.24
C TRP A 71 -2.82 9.32 -5.79
N ILE A 72 -3.29 8.38 -4.96
CA ILE A 72 -4.66 8.40 -4.43
C ILE A 72 -4.65 8.86 -2.97
N GLU A 73 -5.42 9.91 -2.65
CA GLU A 73 -5.66 10.30 -1.26
C GLU A 73 -6.46 9.23 -0.52
N VAL A 74 -5.89 8.75 0.59
CA VAL A 74 -6.50 7.78 1.52
C VAL A 74 -6.85 8.39 2.87
N GLY A 75 -6.65 9.71 3.02
CA GLY A 75 -7.03 10.48 4.19
C GLY A 75 -6.09 10.27 5.38
N ARG A 76 -6.63 10.41 6.59
CA ARG A 76 -5.90 10.27 7.86
C ARG A 76 -6.17 8.91 8.49
N GLY A 77 -5.21 8.41 9.28
CA GLY A 77 -5.38 7.21 10.09
C GLY A 77 -4.25 7.01 11.10
N ALA A 78 -4.38 5.97 11.92
CA ALA A 78 -3.46 5.71 13.04
C ALA A 78 -2.02 5.37 12.61
N TRP A 79 -1.81 5.03 11.33
CA TRP A 79 -0.49 4.81 10.74
C TRP A 79 0.39 6.07 10.70
N ASP A 80 -0.19 7.27 10.77
CA ASP A 80 0.56 8.53 10.94
C ASP A 80 0.25 9.12 12.31
N SER A 81 1.23 9.08 13.22
CA SER A 81 1.13 9.62 14.58
C SER A 81 0.84 11.13 14.62
N ARG A 82 1.11 11.87 13.53
CA ARG A 82 0.76 13.29 13.39
C ARG A 82 -0.62 13.51 12.78
N GLY A 83 -1.33 12.45 12.41
CA GLY A 83 -2.68 12.50 11.85
C GLY A 83 -2.77 13.27 10.53
N ARG A 84 -1.73 13.24 9.69
CA ARG A 84 -1.73 13.95 8.41
C ARG A 84 -2.48 13.17 7.34
N VAL A 85 -2.97 13.91 6.35
CA VAL A 85 -3.52 13.30 5.13
C VAL A 85 -2.41 12.55 4.41
N SER A 86 -2.70 11.31 4.00
CA SER A 86 -1.80 10.41 3.33
C SER A 86 -2.29 10.07 1.93
N TYR A 87 -1.34 9.78 1.06
CA TYR A 87 -1.53 9.40 -0.33
C TYR A 87 -0.84 8.08 -0.59
N VAL A 88 -1.42 7.27 -1.45
CA VAL A 88 -0.90 5.98 -1.91
C VAL A 88 -0.40 6.10 -3.32
N ASP A 89 0.79 5.54 -3.59
CA ASP A 89 1.33 5.38 -4.94
C ASP A 89 0.76 4.12 -5.61
N THR A 90 -0.07 4.29 -6.62
CA THR A 90 -0.70 3.16 -7.33
C THR A 90 0.13 2.66 -8.51
N SER A 91 1.16 3.40 -8.92
CA SER A 91 2.06 3.01 -10.01
C SER A 91 3.08 1.96 -9.58
N ARG A 92 3.42 1.94 -8.28
CA ARG A 92 4.49 1.09 -7.75
C ARG A 92 3.95 0.00 -6.82
N LEU A 93 4.00 -1.24 -7.32
CA LEU A 93 3.74 -2.44 -6.53
C LEU A 93 5.01 -2.93 -5.84
N LEU A 94 4.89 -3.24 -4.56
CA LEU A 94 5.95 -3.80 -3.73
C LEU A 94 5.54 -5.20 -3.25
N THR A 95 6.51 -6.11 -3.15
CA THR A 95 6.29 -7.45 -2.59
C THR A 95 7.13 -7.66 -1.36
N PHE A 96 6.53 -8.22 -0.31
CA PHE A 96 7.19 -8.46 0.97
C PHE A 96 7.03 -9.91 1.42
N ILE A 97 8.06 -10.46 2.04
CA ILE A 97 7.89 -11.67 2.85
C ILE A 97 7.13 -11.25 4.12
N PRO A 98 6.08 -11.96 4.55
CA PRO A 98 5.30 -11.57 5.74
C PRO A 98 6.13 -11.29 6.99
N SER A 99 7.24 -12.02 7.19
CA SER A 99 8.16 -11.83 8.32
C SER A 99 9.00 -10.56 8.27
N GLU A 100 9.04 -9.84 7.13
CA GLU A 100 9.79 -8.58 6.97
C GLU A 100 8.94 -7.35 7.31
N ILE A 101 7.63 -7.52 7.48
CA ILE A 101 6.72 -6.45 7.88
C ILE A 101 6.86 -6.16 9.37
N ARG A 102 6.88 -4.88 9.72
CA ARG A 102 6.74 -4.44 11.10
C ARG A 102 5.27 -4.40 11.47
N ARG A 103 4.94 -5.04 12.59
CA ARG A 103 3.58 -5.24 13.11
C ARG A 103 2.91 -3.99 13.70
N GLU A 104 3.30 -2.80 13.25
CA GLU A 104 2.60 -1.56 13.54
C GLU A 104 1.59 -1.31 12.41
N GLY A 105 0.37 -1.79 12.61
CA GLY A 105 -0.70 -1.79 11.61
C GLY A 105 -1.87 -0.88 11.97
N ALA A 106 -2.60 -0.42 10.96
CA ALA A 106 -3.93 0.16 11.13
C ALA A 106 -4.81 -0.14 9.91
N ALA A 107 -6.05 -0.56 10.16
CA ALA A 107 -7.00 -0.83 9.09
C ALA A 107 -7.38 0.44 8.32
N LEU A 108 -7.37 0.36 6.99
CA LEU A 108 -7.96 1.35 6.11
C LEU A 108 -9.45 1.06 5.91
N ALA A 109 -10.26 2.11 5.84
CA ALA A 109 -11.68 1.99 5.53
C ALA A 109 -11.89 1.32 4.16
N GLU A 110 -12.86 0.40 4.09
CA GLU A 110 -13.14 -0.44 2.92
C GLU A 110 -13.40 0.36 1.63
N ASP A 111 -14.12 1.49 1.73
CA ASP A 111 -14.41 2.37 0.60
C ASP A 111 -13.13 2.98 0.00
N ARG A 112 -12.17 3.34 0.86
CA ARG A 112 -10.87 3.89 0.44
C ARG A 112 -9.98 2.79 -0.13
N PHE A 113 -10.01 1.62 0.48
CA PHE A 113 -9.30 0.44 -0.01
C PHE A 113 -9.75 0.07 -1.43
N ALA A 114 -11.07 -0.03 -1.65
CA ALA A 114 -11.64 -0.34 -2.95
C ALA A 114 -11.22 0.67 -4.04
N ARG A 115 -11.16 1.97 -3.70
CA ARG A 115 -10.67 3.02 -4.61
C ARG A 115 -9.21 2.82 -5.01
N VAL A 116 -8.36 2.47 -4.05
CA VAL A 116 -6.93 2.18 -4.32
C VAL A 116 -6.81 0.98 -5.24
N VAL A 117 -7.46 -0.14 -4.91
CA VAL A 117 -7.43 -1.36 -5.72
C VAL A 117 -7.91 -1.11 -7.15
N ALA A 118 -9.02 -0.38 -7.32
CA ALA A 118 -9.54 -0.05 -8.64
C ALA A 118 -8.56 0.77 -9.47
N ARG A 119 -7.86 1.73 -8.86
CA ARG A 119 -6.83 2.53 -9.55
C ARG A 119 -5.60 1.70 -9.88
N VAL A 120 -5.10 0.89 -8.95
CA VAL A 120 -3.99 -0.04 -9.20
C VAL A 120 -4.33 -0.94 -10.39
N ALA A 121 -5.54 -1.52 -10.41
CA ALA A 121 -5.95 -2.37 -11.52
C ALA A 121 -5.95 -1.62 -12.87
N ALA A 122 -6.45 -0.40 -12.90
CA ALA A 122 -6.44 0.44 -14.10
C ALA A 122 -5.03 0.80 -14.59
N VAL A 123 -4.11 1.12 -13.67
CA VAL A 123 -2.71 1.49 -14.00
C VAL A 123 -1.92 0.29 -14.52
N HIS A 124 -2.13 -0.89 -13.94
CA HIS A 124 -1.38 -2.10 -14.29
C HIS A 124 -2.08 -2.98 -15.35
N GLY A 125 -3.19 -2.53 -15.93
CA GLY A 125 -3.90 -3.24 -17.00
C GLY A 125 -4.58 -4.55 -16.55
N TRP A 126 -4.95 -4.63 -15.28
CA TRP A 126 -5.59 -5.78 -14.67
C TRP A 126 -7.09 -5.80 -15.00
N SER A 127 -7.58 -6.87 -15.64
CA SER A 127 -9.00 -7.06 -15.99
C SER A 127 -9.66 -8.25 -15.31
#